data_AF-A0AAW1IK54-F1
#
_entry.id   AF-A0AAW1IK54-F1
#
_cell.length_a   1.000
_cell.length_b   1.000
_cell.length_c   1.000
_cell.angle_alpha   90.00
_cell.angle_beta   90.00
_cell.angle_gamma   90.00
#
_symmetry.space_group_name_H-M   'P 1'
#
loop_
_entity.id
_entity.type
_entity.pdbx_description
1 polymer ?
#
loop_
_entity_poly.entity_id
_entity_poly.type
_entity_poly.pdbx_seq_one_letter_code
_entity_poly.pdbx_strand_id
1 'polypeptide(L)'
;MHSYHRSSSSSPSILPSICSLQTFIGLAVILCVYVMLQSSVTLNDKSLHSEHIKTSSINPSSQYESGDMPSFYHPSFSHPHRKDGYSTPQNNAEEDENLEGLAEHFEISWGGGRGKFHENGDLLTLSIDESSGSGFESKDEYLFAKIDMYIKLIPDNSAGTVTTFFLSSNETNHDEIDFEFLGNVSGQPYTVHTNIYSQGKGEREQQFYLWFDPTQDFHSYSILWNPFRIVFFVDGIAIREFKNQENKGVSFPKDQPMKIYSSLWNADDWATQGGRVHTDWSNAPFVASFRNFTSCACIWSSESSSCGSDPRPTDSENAWLGEELDDKSLERLKWVKDKYMTYDYCKDKWRFSKGLPIECTFTKSNDD
;
A
#
# COMPACT_ATOMS: atom_id res chain seq x y z
N MET A 1 -89.66 -43.25 9.05
CA MET A 1 -90.12 -42.93 7.69
C MET A 1 -89.31 -41.72 7.22
N HIS A 2 -88.39 -41.92 6.27
CA HIS A 2 -87.69 -40.94 5.40
C HIS A 2 -86.92 -39.75 6.03
N SER A 3 -85.88 -39.16 5.44
CA SER A 3 -84.87 -39.46 4.40
C SER A 3 -84.05 -38.16 4.24
N TYR A 4 -82.73 -38.27 4.06
CA TYR A 4 -81.79 -37.41 3.29
C TYR A 4 -81.76 -35.86 3.44
N HIS A 5 -80.60 -35.25 3.78
CA HIS A 5 -79.57 -34.75 2.82
C HIS A 5 -78.38 -33.94 3.47
N ARG A 6 -77.15 -34.34 3.09
CA ARG A 6 -75.89 -33.62 2.71
C ARG A 6 -75.29 -32.35 3.39
N SER A 7 -73.97 -32.51 3.71
CA SER A 7 -72.75 -31.64 3.54
C SER A 7 -72.68 -30.27 4.24
N SER A 8 -71.55 -29.77 4.80
CA SER A 8 -70.11 -30.12 4.78
C SER A 8 -69.29 -29.33 5.83
N SER A 9 -68.04 -29.77 6.07
CA SER A 9 -66.86 -29.07 6.65
C SER A 9 -66.85 -28.77 8.16
N SER A 10 -65.74 -28.82 8.91
CA SER A 10 -64.34 -29.23 8.74
C SER A 10 -63.73 -29.43 10.15
N SER A 11 -62.73 -30.32 10.29
CA SER A 11 -62.03 -30.58 11.56
C SER A 11 -60.77 -29.71 11.69
N PRO A 12 -60.39 -29.22 12.89
CA PRO A 12 -59.16 -28.48 13.09
C PRO A 12 -57.97 -29.43 13.36
N SER A 13 -56.88 -29.24 12.61
CA SER A 13 -55.56 -29.79 12.87
C SER A 13 -54.76 -28.83 13.76
N ILE A 14 -54.12 -29.37 14.80
CA ILE A 14 -53.23 -28.63 15.71
C ILE A 14 -51.80 -28.73 15.16
N LEU A 15 -51.25 -27.60 14.71
CA LEU A 15 -49.82 -27.39 14.43
C LEU A 15 -49.20 -26.61 15.60
N PRO A 16 -47.99 -26.96 16.09
CA PRO A 16 -47.22 -26.06 16.94
C PRO A 16 -46.50 -24.99 16.11
N SER A 17 -46.38 -23.82 16.75
CA SER A 17 -45.91 -22.53 16.23
C SER A 17 -44.44 -22.51 15.76
N ILE A 18 -44.18 -21.70 14.72
CA ILE A 18 -42.88 -21.42 14.07
C ILE A 18 -41.87 -20.70 15.00
N CYS A 19 -42.26 -20.36 16.24
CA CYS A 19 -41.40 -19.61 17.17
C CYS A 19 -40.43 -20.47 18.03
N SER A 20 -40.18 -21.74 17.69
CA SER A 20 -39.21 -22.59 18.42
C SER A 20 -38.05 -23.14 17.58
N LEU A 21 -38.01 -22.85 16.27
CA LEU A 21 -36.92 -23.32 15.38
C LEU A 21 -35.78 -22.31 15.22
N GLN A 22 -36.04 -21.00 15.40
CA GLN A 22 -35.02 -19.95 15.29
C GLN A 22 -34.07 -19.87 16.49
N THR A 23 -34.52 -20.28 17.68
CA THR A 23 -33.69 -20.29 18.89
C THR A 23 -32.65 -21.43 18.89
N PHE A 24 -32.93 -22.53 18.20
CA PHE A 24 -31.99 -23.66 18.09
C PHE A 24 -30.87 -23.41 17.06
N ILE A 25 -31.15 -22.67 15.98
CA ILE A 25 -30.13 -22.32 14.98
C ILE A 25 -29.16 -21.26 15.54
N GLY A 26 -29.66 -20.28 16.31
CA GLY A 26 -28.82 -19.26 16.95
C GLY A 26 -27.83 -19.84 17.96
N LEU A 27 -28.25 -20.80 18.78
CA LEU A 27 -27.37 -21.47 19.75
C LEU A 27 -26.31 -22.36 19.07
N ALA A 28 -26.64 -23.03 17.96
CA ALA A 28 -25.69 -23.84 17.22
C ALA A 28 -24.58 -23.01 16.55
N VAL A 29 -24.91 -21.82 16.01
CA VAL A 29 -23.93 -20.91 15.39
C VAL A 29 -23.01 -20.30 16.45
N ILE A 30 -23.54 -19.91 17.62
CA ILE A 30 -22.72 -19.39 18.73
C ILE A 30 -21.78 -20.47 19.27
N LEU A 31 -22.24 -21.72 19.39
CA LEU A 31 -21.38 -22.83 19.82
C LEU A 31 -20.29 -23.14 18.78
N CYS A 32 -20.60 -23.05 17.48
CA CYS A 32 -19.63 -23.27 16.41
C CYS A 32 -18.55 -22.17 16.38
N VAL A 33 -18.95 -20.90 16.53
CA VAL A 33 -18.01 -19.76 16.62
C VAL A 33 -17.16 -19.85 17.90
N TYR A 34 -17.74 -20.25 19.03
CA TYR A 34 -17.00 -20.46 20.27
C TYR A 34 -15.99 -21.61 20.19
N VAL A 35 -16.36 -22.74 19.56
CA VAL A 35 -15.46 -23.88 19.34
C VAL A 35 -14.36 -23.52 18.34
N MET A 36 -14.65 -22.74 17.30
CA MET A 36 -13.62 -22.23 16.37
C MET A 36 -12.65 -21.28 17.08
N LEU A 37 -13.14 -20.34 17.89
CA LEU A 37 -12.30 -19.44 18.68
C LEU A 37 -11.44 -20.19 19.71
N GLN A 38 -11.98 -21.20 20.39
CA GLN A 38 -11.21 -22.05 21.32
C GLN A 38 -10.15 -22.89 20.58
N SER A 39 -10.42 -23.31 19.34
CA SER A 39 -9.45 -24.03 18.50
C SER A 39 -8.31 -23.11 18.04
N SER A 40 -8.61 -21.85 17.75
CA SER A 40 -7.61 -20.82 17.40
C SER A 40 -6.74 -20.42 18.59
N VAL A 41 -7.32 -20.33 19.79
CA VAL A 41 -6.59 -20.02 21.03
C VAL A 41 -5.72 -21.21 21.49
N THR A 42 -6.15 -22.45 21.24
CA THR A 42 -5.35 -23.65 21.61
C THR A 42 -4.26 -24.03 20.61
N LEU A 43 -4.26 -23.45 19.40
CA LEU A 43 -3.14 -23.56 18.45
C LEU A 43 -1.96 -22.63 18.78
N ASN A 44 -2.20 -21.53 19.52
CA ASN A 44 -1.15 -20.60 19.94
C ASN A 44 -0.45 -20.95 21.25
N ASP A 45 -0.82 -22.06 21.90
CA ASP A 45 -0.28 -22.45 23.22
C ASP A 45 0.33 -23.87 23.24
N LYS A 46 0.66 -24.41 22.07
CA LYS A 46 1.59 -25.54 21.97
C LYS A 46 2.98 -25.00 21.66
N SER A 47 3.71 -24.74 22.74
CA SER A 47 5.17 -24.80 22.81
C SER A 47 5.67 -25.98 21.95
N LEU A 48 6.05 -25.69 20.71
CA LEU A 48 6.89 -26.57 19.91
C LEU A 48 8.28 -26.49 20.55
N HIS A 49 8.70 -27.61 21.15
CA HIS A 49 10.08 -27.84 21.51
C HIS A 49 10.95 -27.54 20.28
N SER A 50 11.80 -26.52 20.41
CA SER A 50 12.88 -26.25 19.48
C SER A 50 13.86 -27.42 19.55
N GLU A 51 13.65 -28.43 18.70
CA GLU A 51 14.73 -29.32 18.33
C GLU A 51 15.79 -28.48 17.63
N HIS A 52 17.02 -28.59 18.14
CA HIS A 52 18.22 -27.95 17.62
C HIS A 52 18.40 -28.25 16.12
N ILE A 53 17.85 -27.39 15.26
CA ILE A 53 18.47 -27.12 13.98
C ILE A 53 19.75 -26.37 14.34
N LYS A 54 20.89 -27.04 14.18
CA LYS A 54 22.20 -26.39 14.11
C LYS A 54 22.19 -25.47 12.88
N THR A 55 21.61 -24.29 13.03
CA THR A 55 22.04 -23.13 12.25
C THR A 55 23.48 -22.91 12.68
N SER A 56 24.40 -23.11 11.73
CA SER A 56 25.76 -22.60 11.87
C SER A 56 25.65 -21.17 12.35
N SER A 57 26.23 -20.90 13.52
CA SER A 57 26.36 -19.58 14.11
C SER A 57 27.08 -18.65 13.13
N ILE A 58 26.31 -18.03 12.24
CA ILE A 58 26.74 -16.83 11.54
C ILE A 58 26.26 -15.70 12.44
N ASN A 59 27.22 -15.11 13.12
CA ASN A 59 27.08 -13.90 13.90
C ASN A 59 26.48 -12.81 12.97
N PRO A 60 25.27 -12.27 13.20
CA PRO A 60 24.70 -11.25 12.32
C PRO A 60 25.43 -9.91 12.41
N SER A 61 26.40 -9.81 13.33
CA SER A 61 27.14 -8.62 13.69
C SER A 61 28.56 -8.58 13.12
N SER A 62 28.91 -9.43 12.13
CA SER A 62 30.26 -9.44 11.55
C SER A 62 30.34 -9.49 10.02
N GLN A 63 29.31 -9.08 9.28
CA GLN A 63 29.43 -8.85 7.83
C GLN A 63 28.74 -7.55 7.37
N TYR A 64 28.99 -6.47 8.08
CA TYR A 64 28.91 -5.13 7.50
C TYR A 64 30.07 -4.34 8.08
N GLU A 65 31.23 -4.43 7.45
CA GLU A 65 32.24 -3.39 7.65
C GLU A 65 31.62 -2.09 7.14
N SER A 66 31.52 -1.12 8.03
CA SER A 66 30.96 0.22 7.81
C SER A 66 31.80 1.08 6.83
N GLY A 67 32.62 0.44 5.99
CA GLY A 67 33.56 1.05 5.05
C GLY A 67 33.18 0.89 3.57
N ASP A 68 32.22 0.03 3.23
CA ASP A 68 31.93 -0.36 1.83
C ASP A 68 30.52 0.00 1.36
N MET A 69 29.92 1.08 1.88
CA MET A 69 28.81 1.75 1.18
C MET A 69 29.43 2.71 0.15
N PRO A 70 29.33 2.42 -1.17
CA PRO A 70 29.69 3.40 -2.17
C PRO A 70 28.81 4.62 -1.97
N SER A 71 29.35 5.81 -2.23
CA SER A 71 28.55 7.02 -2.30
C SER A 71 27.36 6.81 -3.22
N PHE A 72 26.15 6.85 -2.65
CA PHE A 72 24.92 6.93 -3.41
C PHE A 72 25.03 8.18 -4.28
N TYR A 73 25.38 7.96 -5.54
CA TYR A 73 25.23 8.92 -6.61
C TYR A 73 23.73 9.04 -6.78
N HIS A 74 23.13 10.09 -6.21
CA HIS A 74 21.70 10.33 -6.29
C HIS A 74 21.40 11.03 -7.63
N PRO A 75 20.72 10.39 -8.59
CA PRO A 75 20.08 11.14 -9.65
C PRO A 75 18.85 11.82 -9.04
N SER A 76 18.69 13.11 -9.30
CA SER A 76 17.38 13.75 -9.25
C SER A 76 16.41 12.90 -10.08
N PHE A 77 15.29 12.48 -9.50
CA PHE A 77 14.33 11.57 -10.12
C PHE A 77 13.74 12.20 -11.38
N SER A 78 14.28 11.84 -12.53
CA SER A 78 13.56 11.97 -13.79
C SER A 78 12.93 10.62 -14.09
N HIS A 79 11.69 10.44 -13.65
CA HIS A 79 10.80 9.48 -14.28
C HIS A 79 10.88 9.69 -15.80
N PRO A 80 10.81 8.64 -16.65
CA PRO A 80 10.92 8.80 -18.08
C PRO A 80 9.86 9.78 -18.59
N HIS A 81 10.26 11.04 -18.78
CA HIS A 81 9.43 12.05 -19.42
C HIS A 81 9.19 11.62 -20.86
N ARG A 82 7.93 11.72 -21.26
CA ARG A 82 7.41 11.60 -22.62
C ARG A 82 8.45 12.10 -23.64
N LYS A 83 9.06 11.18 -24.40
CA LYS A 83 9.74 11.56 -25.64
C LYS A 83 8.64 11.87 -26.66
N ASP A 84 8.38 13.16 -26.88
CA ASP A 84 7.53 13.62 -27.96
C ASP A 84 8.07 13.08 -29.29
N GLY A 85 7.31 12.21 -29.93
CA GLY A 85 7.69 11.63 -31.22
C GLY A 85 7.33 10.17 -31.40
N TYR A 86 6.12 9.76 -31.06
CA TYR A 86 5.51 8.59 -31.68
C TYR A 86 4.10 8.96 -32.10
N SER A 87 3.88 9.03 -33.41
CA SER A 87 2.55 9.01 -34.00
C SER A 87 1.84 7.75 -33.52
N THR A 88 0.73 7.93 -32.83
CA THR A 88 -0.23 6.88 -32.53
C THR A 88 -0.59 6.14 -33.83
N PRO A 89 -0.34 4.83 -33.95
CA PRO A 89 -1.05 4.04 -34.94
C PRO A 89 -2.54 4.11 -34.56
N GLN A 90 -3.40 4.44 -35.51
CA GLN A 90 -4.83 4.21 -35.39
C GLN A 90 -5.04 2.71 -35.21
N ASN A 91 -5.06 2.26 -33.95
CA ASN A 91 -5.57 0.95 -33.61
C ASN A 91 -7.09 1.04 -33.67
N ASN A 92 -7.66 0.06 -34.37
CA ASN A 92 -9.09 -0.16 -34.48
C ASN A 92 -9.73 -0.04 -33.10
N ALA A 93 -10.81 0.72 -33.01
CA ALA A 93 -11.67 0.76 -31.84
C ALA A 93 -12.15 -0.66 -31.55
N GLU A 94 -11.45 -1.35 -30.64
CA GLU A 94 -12.05 -2.40 -29.84
C GLU A 94 -13.17 -1.73 -29.05
N GLU A 95 -14.32 -2.39 -29.06
CA GLU A 95 -15.59 -1.91 -28.52
C GLU A 95 -15.39 -1.33 -27.11
N ASP A 96 -16.02 -0.18 -26.88
CA ASP A 96 -16.07 0.56 -25.61
C ASP A 96 -16.77 -0.33 -24.56
N GLU A 97 -16.07 -1.35 -24.05
CA GLU A 97 -16.50 -2.10 -22.88
C GLU A 97 -16.52 -1.10 -21.72
N ASN A 98 -17.70 -0.90 -21.10
CA ASN A 98 -17.83 -0.13 -19.87
C ASN A 98 -17.08 -0.86 -18.74
N LEU A 99 -15.76 -0.72 -18.71
CA LEU A 99 -14.90 -1.27 -17.68
C LEU A 99 -15.21 -0.55 -16.36
N GLU A 100 -15.38 -1.31 -15.29
CA GLU A 100 -15.69 -0.86 -13.94
C GLU A 100 -14.42 -0.93 -13.07
N GLY A 101 -14.54 -0.69 -11.77
CA GLY A 101 -13.46 -0.93 -10.81
C GLY A 101 -12.27 0.03 -10.97
N LEU A 102 -11.05 -0.49 -11.11
CA LEU A 102 -9.85 0.36 -11.29
C LEU A 102 -9.92 1.19 -12.56
N ALA A 103 -10.54 0.69 -13.62
CA ALA A 103 -10.62 1.38 -14.90
C ALA A 103 -11.45 2.66 -14.83
N GLU A 104 -12.32 2.82 -13.83
CA GLU A 104 -13.04 4.06 -13.58
C GLU A 104 -12.10 5.17 -13.10
N HIS A 105 -11.12 4.83 -12.26
CA HIS A 105 -10.25 5.78 -11.55
C HIS A 105 -8.90 6.02 -12.24
N PHE A 106 -8.42 5.05 -13.01
CA PHE A 106 -7.07 5.06 -13.57
C PHE A 106 -7.06 4.92 -15.09
N GLU A 107 -5.98 5.41 -15.69
CA GLU A 107 -5.65 5.17 -17.09
C GLU A 107 -4.20 4.71 -17.23
N ILE A 108 -3.93 3.85 -18.23
CA ILE A 108 -2.57 3.39 -18.52
C ILE A 108 -1.81 4.54 -19.18
N SER A 109 -0.78 5.07 -18.53
CA SER A 109 -0.03 6.23 -18.99
C SER A 109 1.07 5.86 -19.99
N TRP A 110 1.68 4.68 -19.86
CA TRP A 110 2.69 4.17 -20.81
C TRP A 110 2.89 2.64 -20.70
N GLY A 111 3.65 2.07 -21.65
CA GLY A 111 4.10 0.66 -21.62
C GLY A 111 3.77 -0.18 -22.85
N GLY A 112 3.03 0.38 -23.82
CA GLY A 112 2.77 -0.28 -25.11
C GLY A 112 2.11 -1.65 -25.01
N GLY A 113 1.05 -1.76 -24.19
CA GLY A 113 0.34 -3.01 -23.92
C GLY A 113 0.86 -3.82 -22.72
N ARG A 114 1.85 -3.31 -21.99
CA ARG A 114 2.37 -3.88 -20.74
C ARG A 114 1.62 -3.46 -19.48
N GLY A 115 0.74 -2.46 -19.59
CA GLY A 115 -0.33 -2.20 -18.64
C GLY A 115 -1.61 -2.80 -19.19
N LYS A 116 -2.36 -3.55 -18.39
CA LYS A 116 -3.62 -4.17 -18.82
C LYS A 116 -4.63 -4.19 -17.69
N PHE A 117 -5.86 -3.82 -18.01
CA PHE A 117 -7.02 -4.14 -17.21
C PHE A 117 -7.51 -5.55 -17.55
N HIS A 118 -7.94 -6.28 -16.53
CA HIS A 118 -8.55 -7.60 -16.58
C HIS A 118 -9.81 -7.58 -15.72
N GLU A 119 -10.58 -8.67 -15.75
CA GLU A 119 -11.72 -8.86 -14.84
C GLU A 119 -12.69 -7.66 -14.87
N ASN A 120 -13.07 -7.22 -16.08
CA ASN A 120 -13.92 -6.04 -16.29
C ASN A 120 -13.39 -4.74 -15.64
N GLY A 121 -12.06 -4.61 -15.48
CA GLY A 121 -11.43 -3.42 -14.92
C GLY A 121 -11.09 -3.51 -13.43
N ASP A 122 -11.49 -4.58 -12.72
CA ASP A 122 -11.21 -4.75 -11.29
C ASP A 122 -9.73 -5.09 -10.99
N LEU A 123 -9.03 -5.72 -11.94
CA LEU A 123 -7.64 -6.12 -11.82
C LEU A 123 -6.80 -5.38 -12.86
N LEU A 124 -5.74 -4.69 -12.41
CA LEU A 124 -4.74 -4.12 -13.29
C LEU A 124 -3.40 -4.84 -13.10
N THR A 125 -2.73 -5.16 -14.20
CA THR A 125 -1.36 -5.69 -14.17
C THR A 125 -0.40 -4.75 -14.87
N LEU A 126 0.76 -4.52 -14.27
CA LEU A 126 1.93 -3.92 -14.91
C LEU A 126 2.98 -5.00 -15.15
N SER A 127 3.55 -5.05 -16.34
CA SER A 127 4.66 -5.94 -16.68
C SER A 127 5.88 -5.18 -17.19
N ILE A 128 7.07 -5.72 -16.95
CA ILE A 128 8.33 -5.21 -17.50
C ILE A 128 9.12 -6.33 -18.19
N ASP A 129 9.73 -5.97 -19.31
CA ASP A 129 10.76 -6.74 -20.02
C ASP A 129 11.91 -5.81 -20.42
N GLU A 130 12.93 -6.36 -21.09
CA GLU A 130 14.13 -5.61 -21.49
C GLU A 130 13.81 -4.40 -22.40
N SER A 131 12.65 -4.41 -23.07
CA SER A 131 12.26 -3.31 -23.96
C SER A 131 11.64 -2.13 -23.21
N SER A 132 10.78 -2.40 -22.23
CA SER A 132 10.08 -1.35 -21.49
C SER A 132 9.39 -1.89 -20.24
N GLY A 133 9.18 -1.00 -19.27
CA GLY A 133 8.20 -1.23 -18.19
C GLY A 133 6.78 -0.80 -18.58
N SER A 134 5.99 -0.45 -17.57
CA SER A 134 4.69 0.19 -17.75
C SER A 134 4.28 1.01 -16.53
N GLY A 135 3.26 1.84 -16.70
CA GLY A 135 2.67 2.61 -15.60
C GLY A 135 1.24 3.04 -15.88
N PHE A 136 0.56 3.43 -14.81
CA PHE A 136 -0.78 4.03 -14.83
C PHE A 136 -0.81 5.26 -13.93
N GLU A 137 -1.80 6.12 -14.16
CA GLU A 137 -2.04 7.32 -13.36
C GLU A 137 -3.53 7.50 -13.08
N SER A 138 -3.88 8.22 -12.01
CA SER A 138 -5.26 8.60 -11.73
C SER A 138 -5.76 9.62 -12.74
N LYS A 139 -7.05 9.52 -13.05
CA LYS A 139 -7.74 10.53 -13.87
C LYS A 139 -7.92 11.84 -13.11
N ASP A 140 -8.18 11.76 -11.81
CA ASP A 140 -8.33 12.91 -10.92
C ASP A 140 -7.00 13.29 -10.24
N GLU A 141 -6.93 14.57 -9.84
CA GLU A 141 -5.95 15.09 -8.89
C GLU A 141 -6.59 15.24 -7.51
N TYR A 142 -5.78 15.11 -6.46
CA TYR A 142 -6.23 15.17 -5.07
C TYR A 142 -5.41 16.17 -4.29
N LEU A 143 -6.05 16.93 -3.40
CA LEU A 143 -5.37 17.72 -2.38
C LEU A 143 -5.83 17.25 -1.00
N PHE A 144 -5.07 16.30 -0.45
CA PHE A 144 -5.44 15.38 0.63
C PHE A 144 -6.30 14.20 0.18
N ALA A 145 -5.94 13.02 0.67
CA ALA A 145 -6.66 11.78 0.45
C ALA A 145 -6.27 10.71 1.50
N LYS A 146 -7.20 9.82 1.82
CA LYS A 146 -6.92 8.50 2.38
C LYS A 146 -7.14 7.48 1.28
N ILE A 147 -6.05 6.85 0.84
CA ILE A 147 -6.04 5.94 -0.30
C ILE A 147 -5.68 4.55 0.20
N ASP A 148 -6.36 3.53 -0.33
CA ASP A 148 -5.99 2.14 -0.15
C ASP A 148 -5.87 1.44 -1.52
N MET A 149 -4.81 0.65 -1.70
CA MET A 149 -4.56 -0.14 -2.90
C MET A 149 -4.08 -1.53 -2.50
N TYR A 150 -4.69 -2.58 -3.07
CA TYR A 150 -4.22 -3.93 -2.88
C TYR A 150 -3.20 -4.28 -3.95
N ILE A 151 -1.98 -4.61 -3.55
CA ILE A 151 -0.86 -4.89 -4.45
C ILE A 151 -0.34 -6.30 -4.16
N LYS A 152 -0.09 -7.05 -5.23
CA LYS A 152 0.65 -8.32 -5.19
C LYS A 152 1.91 -8.18 -6.04
N LEU A 153 3.07 -8.43 -5.42
CA LEU A 153 4.37 -8.20 -6.01
C LEU A 153 4.85 -9.38 -6.88
N ILE A 154 5.94 -9.15 -7.60
CA ILE A 154 6.54 -10.10 -8.54
C ILE A 154 7.08 -11.31 -7.76
N PRO A 155 6.66 -12.55 -8.08
CA PRO A 155 7.18 -13.74 -7.43
C PRO A 155 8.61 -14.07 -7.87
N ASP A 156 9.23 -15.02 -7.17
CA ASP A 156 10.53 -15.59 -7.49
C ASP A 156 11.67 -14.56 -7.57
N ASN A 157 12.45 -14.53 -8.66
CA ASN A 157 13.56 -13.59 -8.80
C ASN A 157 13.04 -12.29 -9.40
N SER A 158 13.05 -11.22 -8.61
CA SER A 158 12.63 -9.88 -9.01
C SER A 158 13.74 -8.85 -8.83
N ALA A 159 14.99 -9.29 -8.66
CA ALA A 159 16.13 -8.40 -8.47
C ALA A 159 16.22 -7.34 -9.57
N GLY A 160 16.60 -6.13 -9.20
CA GLY A 160 16.71 -4.96 -10.07
C GLY A 160 15.38 -4.32 -10.48
N THR A 161 14.23 -4.92 -10.16
CA THR A 161 12.91 -4.33 -10.45
C THR A 161 12.39 -3.49 -9.29
N VAL A 162 11.62 -2.45 -9.62
CA VAL A 162 10.90 -1.62 -8.65
C VAL A 162 9.44 -1.49 -9.09
N THR A 163 8.53 -1.96 -8.24
CA THR A 163 7.10 -1.61 -8.34
C THR A 163 6.86 -0.38 -7.48
N THR A 164 6.17 0.64 -7.98
CA THR A 164 5.89 1.88 -7.24
C THR A 164 4.39 2.05 -7.00
N PHE A 165 4.03 2.78 -5.96
CA PHE A 165 2.70 3.31 -5.72
C PHE A 165 2.85 4.64 -4.98
N PHE A 166 2.59 5.74 -5.66
CA PHE A 166 2.98 7.06 -5.16
C PHE A 166 2.01 8.15 -5.57
N LEU A 167 2.12 9.31 -4.91
CA LEU A 167 1.46 10.54 -5.33
C LEU A 167 2.52 11.55 -5.74
N SER A 168 2.30 12.29 -6.81
CA SER A 168 3.18 13.40 -7.21
C SER A 168 2.40 14.56 -7.79
N SER A 169 2.86 15.79 -7.53
CA SER A 169 2.43 16.98 -8.27
C SER A 169 3.26 17.12 -9.56
N ASN A 170 2.76 17.91 -10.52
CA ASN A 170 3.39 18.10 -11.83
C ASN A 170 4.27 19.38 -11.90
N GLU A 171 4.68 19.91 -10.75
CA GLU A 171 5.47 21.14 -10.65
C GLU A 171 6.98 20.87 -10.67
N THR A 172 7.78 21.88 -10.99
CA THR A 172 9.25 21.75 -10.95
C THR A 172 9.75 21.42 -9.53
N ASN A 173 9.16 22.06 -8.52
CA ASN A 173 9.41 21.79 -7.11
C ASN A 173 8.28 20.91 -6.57
N HIS A 174 8.13 19.72 -7.14
CA HIS A 174 7.01 18.83 -6.82
C HIS A 174 6.97 18.44 -5.34
N ASP A 175 5.77 18.17 -4.88
CA ASP A 175 5.53 17.37 -3.69
C ASP A 175 5.30 15.91 -4.15
N GLU A 176 5.79 14.93 -3.40
CA GLU A 176 5.65 13.49 -3.73
C GLU A 176 5.65 12.62 -2.46
N ILE A 177 4.91 11.51 -2.50
CA ILE A 177 4.73 10.56 -1.37
C ILE A 177 4.82 9.13 -1.91
N ASP A 178 5.84 8.37 -1.50
CA ASP A 178 6.24 7.15 -2.19
C ASP A 178 6.06 5.87 -1.36
N PHE A 179 5.47 4.85 -1.97
CA PHE A 179 5.84 3.46 -1.76
C PHE A 179 6.63 2.96 -2.96
N GLU A 180 7.79 2.36 -2.71
CA GLU A 180 8.59 1.65 -3.69
C GLU A 180 8.92 0.26 -3.16
N PHE A 181 8.62 -0.76 -3.95
CA PHE A 181 8.84 -2.16 -3.61
C PHE A 181 10.06 -2.66 -4.36
N LEU A 182 11.18 -2.78 -3.65
CA LEU A 182 12.46 -3.16 -4.23
C LEU A 182 12.53 -4.68 -4.29
N GLY A 183 12.59 -5.21 -5.51
CA GLY A 183 12.69 -6.64 -5.76
C GLY A 183 14.01 -7.24 -5.29
N ASN A 184 14.06 -8.56 -5.21
CA ASN A 184 15.21 -9.30 -4.70
C ASN A 184 15.36 -10.64 -5.40
N VAL A 185 16.49 -11.32 -5.17
CA VAL A 185 16.68 -12.68 -5.67
C VAL A 185 15.74 -13.65 -4.94
N SER A 186 15.39 -14.76 -5.60
CA SER A 186 14.46 -15.76 -5.06
C SER A 186 14.84 -16.18 -3.63
N GLY A 187 13.85 -16.19 -2.73
CA GLY A 187 14.00 -16.57 -1.33
C GLY A 187 14.60 -15.49 -0.42
N GLN A 188 14.91 -14.30 -0.94
CA GLN A 188 15.28 -13.13 -0.14
C GLN A 188 14.10 -12.17 0.00
N PRO A 189 13.99 -11.42 1.12
CA PRO A 189 12.85 -10.55 1.35
C PRO A 189 12.84 -9.36 0.41
N TYR A 190 11.63 -8.95 0.02
CA TYR A 190 11.36 -7.63 -0.55
C TYR A 190 11.69 -6.53 0.46
N THR A 191 12.11 -5.38 -0.04
CA THR A 191 12.23 -4.16 0.77
C THR A 191 11.14 -3.17 0.37
N VAL A 192 10.34 -2.74 1.34
CA VAL A 192 9.44 -1.59 1.18
C VAL A 192 10.22 -0.34 1.51
N HIS A 193 10.30 0.55 0.54
CA HIS A 193 10.94 1.84 0.63
C HIS A 193 9.86 2.93 0.62
N THR A 194 9.97 3.89 1.54
CA THR A 194 9.09 5.06 1.58
C THR A 194 9.90 6.33 1.51
N ASN A 195 9.38 7.33 0.81
CA ASN A 195 10.01 8.64 0.70
C ASN A 195 8.94 9.74 0.65
N ILE A 196 9.37 10.97 0.92
CA ILE A 196 8.50 12.15 0.92
C ILE A 196 9.31 13.32 0.37
N TYR A 197 8.86 13.85 -0.77
CA TYR A 197 9.29 15.12 -1.31
C TYR A 197 8.34 16.21 -0.87
N SER A 198 8.92 17.34 -0.47
CA SER A 198 8.14 18.56 -0.37
C SER A 198 8.91 19.75 -0.92
N GLN A 199 8.28 20.47 -1.85
CA GLN A 199 8.87 21.60 -2.56
C GLN A 199 10.18 21.20 -3.25
N GLY A 200 10.18 20.04 -3.93
CA GLY A 200 11.33 19.46 -4.63
C GLY A 200 12.41 18.88 -3.72
N LYS A 201 12.26 18.95 -2.39
CA LYS A 201 13.22 18.38 -1.44
C LYS A 201 12.73 17.03 -0.94
N GLY A 202 13.40 15.95 -1.35
CA GLY A 202 13.23 14.60 -0.80
C GLY A 202 14.28 14.25 0.24
N GLU A 203 15.00 13.16 0.00
CA GLU A 203 16.04 12.60 0.89
C GLU A 203 15.50 12.18 2.27
N ARG A 204 14.29 11.61 2.29
CA ARG A 204 13.60 11.15 3.50
C ARG A 204 13.28 9.66 3.46
N GLU A 205 14.22 8.88 2.99
CA GLU A 205 14.08 7.45 2.77
C GLU A 205 13.95 6.68 4.09
N GLN A 206 12.95 5.80 4.19
CA GLN A 206 12.88 4.76 5.23
C GLN A 206 12.60 3.42 4.57
N GLN A 207 13.29 2.37 5.00
CA GLN A 207 13.15 1.02 4.42
C GLN A 207 12.72 0.02 5.48
N PHE A 208 11.90 -0.95 5.06
CA PHE A 208 11.33 -1.97 5.92
C PHE A 208 11.30 -3.33 5.20
N TYR A 209 11.55 -4.40 5.94
CA TYR A 209 11.06 -5.72 5.54
C TYR A 209 9.58 -5.89 5.94
N LEU A 210 8.88 -6.80 5.27
CA LEU A 210 7.49 -7.14 5.59
C LEU A 210 7.42 -8.37 6.51
N TRP A 211 6.36 -8.46 7.31
CA TRP A 211 6.08 -9.62 8.18
C TRP A 211 5.35 -10.76 7.45
N PHE A 212 5.28 -10.70 6.13
CA PHE A 212 4.69 -11.68 5.23
C PHE A 212 5.45 -11.67 3.89
N ASP A 213 5.16 -12.65 3.03
CA ASP A 213 5.65 -12.69 1.66
C ASP A 213 4.66 -11.94 0.73
N PRO A 214 5.01 -10.74 0.22
CA PRO A 214 4.11 -9.90 -0.56
C PRO A 214 3.86 -10.42 -1.99
N THR A 215 4.45 -11.56 -2.35
CA THR A 215 4.28 -12.19 -3.66
C THR A 215 3.17 -13.24 -3.67
N GLN A 216 2.79 -13.76 -2.49
CA GLN A 216 1.87 -14.89 -2.37
C GLN A 216 0.40 -14.47 -2.44
N ASP A 217 0.06 -13.30 -1.91
CA ASP A 217 -1.30 -12.76 -1.94
C ASP A 217 -1.28 -11.23 -2.07
N PHE A 218 -2.46 -10.65 -2.30
CA PHE A 218 -2.65 -9.22 -2.26
C PHE A 218 -2.65 -8.71 -0.82
N HIS A 219 -1.87 -7.65 -0.59
CA HIS A 219 -1.84 -6.91 0.66
C HIS A 219 -2.21 -5.45 0.43
N SER A 220 -2.80 -4.82 1.44
CA SER A 220 -3.23 -3.43 1.36
C SER A 220 -2.08 -2.50 1.71
N TYR A 221 -1.85 -1.52 0.85
CA TYR A 221 -0.87 -0.45 1.02
C TYR A 221 -1.61 0.87 0.96
N SER A 222 -1.65 1.57 2.09
CA SER A 222 -2.51 2.73 2.25
C SER A 222 -1.70 3.98 2.59
N ILE A 223 -2.14 5.12 2.05
CA ILE A 223 -1.58 6.44 2.35
C ILE A 223 -2.70 7.29 2.94
N LEU A 224 -2.56 7.70 4.20
CA LEU A 224 -3.33 8.81 4.75
C LEU A 224 -2.51 10.08 4.55
N TRP A 225 -2.98 10.98 3.71
CA TRP A 225 -2.41 12.30 3.51
C TRP A 225 -3.47 13.35 3.83
N ASN A 226 -3.27 14.08 4.92
CA ASN A 226 -4.16 15.15 5.36
C ASN A 226 -3.34 16.40 5.75
N PRO A 227 -3.97 17.55 6.07
CA PRO A 227 -3.25 18.79 6.38
C PRO A 227 -2.25 18.69 7.54
N PHE A 228 -2.39 17.67 8.39
CA PHE A 228 -1.64 17.51 9.63
C PHE A 228 -0.54 16.46 9.53
N ARG A 229 -0.68 15.46 8.67
CA ARG A 229 0.24 14.32 8.59
C ARG A 229 0.11 13.51 7.31
N ILE A 230 1.19 12.78 7.04
CA ILE A 230 1.23 11.66 6.10
C ILE A 230 1.48 10.39 6.91
N VAL A 231 0.68 9.35 6.72
CA VAL A 231 0.87 8.04 7.35
C VAL A 231 0.83 6.96 6.29
N PHE A 232 1.82 6.08 6.33
CA PHE A 232 1.93 4.91 5.48
C PHE A 232 1.47 3.69 6.26
N PHE A 233 0.58 2.90 5.67
CA PHE A 233 0.06 1.68 6.25
C PHE A 233 0.34 0.47 5.37
N VAL A 234 0.55 -0.67 6.02
CA VAL A 234 0.54 -1.99 5.39
C VAL A 234 -0.44 -2.86 6.19
N ASP A 235 -1.49 -3.37 5.55
CA ASP A 235 -2.56 -4.13 6.22
C ASP A 235 -3.14 -3.43 7.45
N GLY A 236 -3.40 -2.13 7.31
CA GLY A 236 -3.92 -1.26 8.37
C GLY A 236 -2.92 -0.98 9.51
N ILE A 237 -1.69 -1.48 9.43
CA ILE A 237 -0.63 -1.22 10.41
C ILE A 237 0.24 -0.06 9.93
N ALA A 238 0.30 1.02 10.71
CA ALA A 238 1.17 2.15 10.41
C ALA A 238 2.65 1.74 10.46
N ILE A 239 3.40 2.03 9.40
CA ILE A 239 4.84 1.79 9.31
C ILE A 239 5.66 3.08 9.41
N ARG A 240 5.04 4.22 9.06
CA ARG A 240 5.67 5.55 9.08
C ARG A 240 4.62 6.64 9.26
N GLU A 241 4.95 7.65 10.07
CA GLU A 241 4.20 8.91 10.19
C GLU A 241 5.16 10.07 9.95
N PHE A 242 4.74 11.03 9.12
CA PHE A 242 5.41 12.31 8.88
C PHE A 242 4.44 13.45 9.18
N LYS A 243 4.69 14.17 10.27
CA LYS A 243 3.79 15.25 10.73
C LYS A 243 4.10 16.55 10.00
N ASN A 244 3.07 17.34 9.71
CA ASN A 244 3.23 18.72 9.30
C ASN A 244 3.88 19.51 10.44
N GLN A 245 5.12 19.97 10.20
CA GLN A 245 5.89 20.79 11.13
C GLN A 245 6.40 22.07 10.45
N GLU A 246 5.57 22.67 9.58
CA GLU A 246 5.87 23.94 8.94
C GLU A 246 6.13 25.07 9.96
N ASN A 247 5.44 25.02 11.10
CA ASN A 247 5.69 25.94 12.23
C ASN A 247 7.12 25.83 12.82
N LYS A 248 7.86 24.77 12.49
CA LYS A 248 9.27 24.56 12.83
C LYS A 248 10.19 24.57 11.60
N GLY A 249 9.70 25.04 10.45
CA GLY A 249 10.48 25.21 9.23
C GLY A 249 10.66 23.95 8.38
N VAL A 250 9.85 22.91 8.60
CA VAL A 250 9.83 21.71 7.74
C VAL A 250 8.70 21.84 6.73
N SER A 251 9.02 21.86 5.45
CA SER A 251 8.01 21.88 4.38
C SER A 251 7.15 20.61 4.41
N PHE A 252 5.89 20.75 4.01
CA PHE A 252 4.91 19.67 4.01
C PHE A 252 4.06 19.74 2.72
N PRO A 253 3.74 18.60 2.08
CA PRO A 253 2.83 18.55 0.93
C PRO A 253 1.41 18.98 1.33
N LYS A 254 1.05 20.25 1.10
CA LYS A 254 -0.32 20.73 1.41
C LYS A 254 -0.90 21.73 0.42
N ASP A 255 -0.08 22.23 -0.50
CA ASP A 255 -0.44 23.33 -1.40
C ASP A 255 -0.49 22.88 -2.87
N GLN A 256 0.06 21.70 -3.19
CA GLN A 256 0.11 21.16 -4.54
C GLN A 256 -0.80 19.93 -4.67
N PRO A 257 -1.83 19.98 -5.53
CA PRO A 257 -2.60 18.80 -5.87
C PRO A 257 -1.70 17.74 -6.50
N MET A 258 -1.95 16.48 -6.17
CA MET A 258 -1.17 15.35 -6.66
C MET A 258 -2.07 14.33 -7.35
N LYS A 259 -1.59 13.77 -8.44
CA LYS A 259 -2.14 12.53 -9.00
C LYS A 259 -1.55 11.33 -8.29
N ILE A 260 -2.26 10.22 -8.37
CA ILE A 260 -1.76 8.90 -7.96
C ILE A 260 -1.10 8.26 -9.18
N TYR A 261 0.04 7.63 -8.96
CA TYR A 261 0.81 6.92 -9.97
C TYR A 261 1.22 5.54 -9.48
N SER A 262 1.43 4.65 -10.42
CA SER A 262 2.17 3.42 -10.20
C SER A 262 2.91 3.05 -11.48
N SER A 263 4.10 2.49 -11.29
CA SER A 263 4.97 2.04 -12.36
C SER A 263 5.67 0.76 -11.97
N LEU A 264 6.07 0.00 -12.98
CA LEU A 264 6.99 -1.11 -12.84
C LEU A 264 8.17 -0.87 -13.80
N TRP A 265 9.36 -0.69 -13.24
CA TRP A 265 10.55 -0.28 -13.98
C TRP A 265 11.82 -0.94 -13.43
N ASN A 266 12.91 -0.85 -14.22
CA ASN A 266 14.22 -1.39 -13.89
C ASN A 266 15.09 -0.31 -13.23
N ALA A 267 15.70 -0.65 -12.10
CA ALA A 267 16.52 0.23 -11.29
C ALA A 267 17.79 -0.49 -10.81
N ASP A 268 18.47 -1.17 -11.74
CA ASP A 268 19.68 -1.98 -11.48
C ASP A 268 20.73 -1.22 -10.68
N ASP A 269 20.86 0.09 -10.89
CA ASP A 269 21.88 0.91 -10.24
C ASP A 269 21.75 1.00 -8.72
N TRP A 270 20.59 0.65 -8.14
CA TRP A 270 20.36 0.81 -6.70
C TRP A 270 19.36 -0.14 -6.03
N ALA A 271 18.37 -0.68 -6.75
CA ALA A 271 17.20 -1.33 -6.13
C ALA A 271 17.56 -2.54 -5.26
N THR A 272 18.36 -3.47 -5.78
CA THR A 272 18.67 -4.71 -5.06
C THR A 272 20.08 -4.67 -4.50
N GLN A 273 20.17 -4.73 -3.16
CA GLN A 273 21.44 -4.73 -2.41
C GLN A 273 22.33 -3.52 -2.73
N GLY A 274 21.71 -2.35 -2.94
CA GLY A 274 22.41 -1.11 -3.31
C GLY A 274 23.01 -1.18 -4.71
N GLY A 275 22.33 -1.86 -5.64
CA GLY A 275 22.71 -1.98 -7.05
C GLY A 275 23.74 -3.08 -7.36
N ARG A 276 24.03 -3.97 -6.42
CA ARG A 276 25.00 -5.06 -6.64
C ARG A 276 24.41 -6.23 -7.42
N VAL A 277 23.09 -6.36 -7.42
CA VAL A 277 22.39 -7.45 -8.11
C VAL A 277 21.44 -6.84 -9.12
N HIS A 278 21.67 -7.19 -10.38
CA HIS A 278 20.96 -6.67 -11.53
C HIS A 278 19.80 -7.58 -11.92
N THR A 279 18.93 -7.06 -12.78
CA THR A 279 17.80 -7.79 -13.35
C THR A 279 18.30 -8.90 -14.27
N ASP A 280 17.86 -10.12 -14.00
CA ASP A 280 18.05 -11.24 -14.92
C ASP A 280 16.85 -11.32 -15.88
N TRP A 281 16.98 -10.64 -17.01
CA TRP A 281 15.96 -10.54 -18.05
C TRP A 281 15.52 -11.89 -18.65
N SER A 282 16.24 -12.98 -18.41
CA SER A 282 15.77 -14.32 -18.80
C SER A 282 14.52 -14.78 -18.03
N ASN A 283 14.21 -14.12 -16.91
CA ASN A 283 12.99 -14.34 -16.12
C ASN A 283 11.83 -13.41 -16.51
N ALA A 284 12.03 -12.52 -17.49
CA ALA A 284 10.98 -11.63 -17.98
C ALA A 284 9.87 -12.41 -18.73
N PRO A 285 8.62 -11.90 -18.75
CA PRO A 285 8.19 -10.65 -18.13
C PRO A 285 7.98 -10.76 -16.62
N PHE A 286 8.41 -9.75 -15.88
CA PHE A 286 8.07 -9.59 -14.47
C PHE A 286 6.73 -8.87 -14.36
N VAL A 287 5.84 -9.31 -13.46
CA VAL A 287 4.47 -8.80 -13.38
C VAL A 287 4.09 -8.46 -11.94
N ALA A 288 3.61 -7.23 -11.73
CA ALA A 288 2.94 -6.80 -10.50
C ALA A 288 1.44 -6.61 -10.75
N SER A 289 0.62 -6.86 -9.73
CA SER A 289 -0.85 -6.81 -9.84
C SER A 289 -1.46 -5.86 -8.82
N PHE A 290 -2.52 -5.16 -9.22
CA PHE A 290 -3.21 -4.11 -8.46
C PHE A 290 -4.72 -4.35 -8.50
N ARG A 291 -5.42 -4.15 -7.38
CA ARG A 291 -6.88 -4.25 -7.31
C ARG A 291 -7.44 -3.50 -6.10
N ASN A 292 -8.77 -3.50 -5.95
CA ASN A 292 -9.48 -3.01 -4.77
C ASN A 292 -9.06 -1.60 -4.34
N PHE A 293 -8.89 -0.69 -5.30
CA PHE A 293 -8.64 0.70 -4.98
C PHE A 293 -9.84 1.31 -4.27
N THR A 294 -9.59 2.00 -3.17
CA THR A 294 -10.59 2.85 -2.53
C THR A 294 -9.94 4.16 -2.13
N SER A 295 -10.73 5.24 -2.14
CA SER A 295 -10.28 6.52 -1.64
C SER A 295 -11.39 7.29 -0.93
N CYS A 296 -11.02 7.97 0.15
CA CYS A 296 -11.74 9.12 0.67
C CYS A 296 -10.86 10.33 0.37
N ALA A 297 -11.26 11.18 -0.57
CA ALA A 297 -10.35 12.17 -1.12
C ALA A 297 -11.03 13.51 -1.43
N CYS A 298 -10.21 14.55 -1.36
CA CYS A 298 -10.55 15.89 -1.76
C CYS A 298 -10.12 16.08 -3.22
N ILE A 299 -11.03 15.78 -4.16
CA ILE A 299 -10.79 15.92 -5.60
C ILE A 299 -10.53 17.39 -5.92
N TRP A 300 -9.43 17.65 -6.59
CA TRP A 300 -9.05 18.98 -7.03
C TRP A 300 -9.56 19.20 -8.46
N SER A 301 -10.42 20.21 -8.64
CA SER A 301 -10.93 20.59 -9.96
C SER A 301 -11.17 22.10 -10.03
N SER A 302 -10.87 22.69 -11.19
CA SER A 302 -11.13 24.11 -11.46
C SER A 302 -10.61 25.07 -10.36
N GLU A 303 -9.36 24.86 -9.91
CA GLU A 303 -8.70 25.66 -8.87
C GLU A 303 -9.37 25.59 -7.48
N SER A 304 -10.17 24.55 -7.23
CA SER A 304 -10.87 24.35 -5.97
C SER A 304 -10.86 22.89 -5.52
N SER A 305 -10.92 22.68 -4.21
CA SER A 305 -11.05 21.37 -3.61
C SER A 305 -12.53 20.99 -3.46
N SER A 306 -12.86 19.72 -3.68
CA SER A 306 -14.19 19.18 -3.35
C SER A 306 -14.44 19.12 -1.84
N CYS A 307 -13.38 19.16 -1.04
CA CYS A 307 -13.49 19.34 0.40
C CYS A 307 -13.72 20.83 0.71
N GLY A 308 -14.55 21.08 1.73
CA GLY A 308 -14.70 22.42 2.28
C GLY A 308 -13.38 22.98 2.81
N SER A 309 -13.34 24.28 3.04
CA SER A 309 -12.15 24.97 3.55
C SER A 309 -11.81 24.65 5.01
N ASP A 310 -12.69 23.98 5.76
CA ASP A 310 -12.43 23.58 7.13
C ASP A 310 -11.76 22.20 7.18
N PRO A 311 -10.50 22.11 7.62
CA PRO A 311 -9.78 20.84 7.74
C PRO A 311 -10.27 19.96 8.90
N ARG A 312 -11.21 20.42 9.74
CA ARG A 312 -11.82 19.64 10.83
C ARG A 312 -13.31 19.42 10.55
N PRO A 313 -13.65 18.33 9.86
CA PRO A 313 -15.04 18.08 9.51
C PRO A 313 -15.87 17.78 10.75
N THR A 314 -17.05 18.40 10.82
CA THR A 314 -18.09 18.11 11.82
C THR A 314 -18.90 16.86 11.49
N ASP A 315 -18.74 16.36 10.27
CA ASP A 315 -19.59 15.32 9.67
C ASP A 315 -18.77 14.04 9.46
N SER A 316 -19.43 12.88 9.63
CA SER A 316 -18.76 11.57 9.64
C SER A 316 -18.06 11.20 8.33
N GLU A 317 -18.49 11.76 7.19
CA GLU A 317 -17.99 11.40 5.86
C GLU A 317 -16.54 11.84 5.63
N ASN A 318 -16.11 12.97 6.23
CA ASN A 318 -14.77 13.52 6.03
C ASN A 318 -13.85 13.32 7.24
N ALA A 319 -14.24 12.51 8.24
CA ALA A 319 -13.47 12.31 9.47
C ALA A 319 -11.98 11.97 9.25
N TRP A 320 -11.66 11.32 8.13
CA TRP A 320 -10.29 11.00 7.70
C TRP A 320 -9.37 12.25 7.56
N LEU A 321 -9.91 13.43 7.23
CA LEU A 321 -9.15 14.66 7.03
C LEU A 321 -8.51 15.18 8.33
N GLY A 322 -9.07 14.81 9.47
CA GLY A 322 -8.53 15.07 10.81
C GLY A 322 -7.99 13.83 11.51
N GLU A 323 -7.86 12.69 10.80
CA GLU A 323 -7.46 11.42 11.41
C GLU A 323 -6.02 11.49 11.95
N GLU A 324 -5.86 10.88 13.13
CA GLU A 324 -4.60 10.77 13.86
C GLU A 324 -4.41 9.32 14.31
N LEU A 325 -3.14 8.91 14.49
CA LEU A 325 -2.85 7.62 15.12
C LEU A 325 -3.21 7.67 16.60
N ASP A 326 -3.98 6.69 17.06
CA ASP A 326 -4.23 6.48 18.48
C ASP A 326 -3.00 5.88 19.20
N ASP A 327 -3.02 5.87 20.53
CA ASP A 327 -1.89 5.39 21.35
C ASP A 327 -1.46 3.96 20.98
N LYS A 328 -2.44 3.08 20.68
CA LYS A 328 -2.16 1.70 20.28
C LYS A 328 -1.47 1.63 18.92
N SER A 329 -1.89 2.45 17.97
CA SER A 329 -1.30 2.54 16.64
C SER A 329 0.11 3.12 16.71
N LEU A 330 0.36 4.08 17.63
CA LEU A 330 1.71 4.60 17.90
C LEU A 330 2.62 3.55 18.54
N GLU A 331 2.14 2.77 19.50
CA GLU A 331 2.88 1.64 20.06
C GLU A 331 3.20 0.59 19.00
N ARG A 332 2.23 0.29 18.13
CA ARG A 332 2.42 -0.65 17.01
C ARG A 332 3.43 -0.13 16.01
N LEU A 333 3.37 1.15 15.65
CA LEU A 333 4.34 1.83 14.78
C LEU A 333 5.76 1.72 15.36
N LYS A 334 5.91 1.93 16.68
CA LYS A 334 7.21 1.75 17.36
C LYS A 334 7.70 0.31 17.23
N TRP A 335 6.82 -0.68 17.49
CA TRP A 335 7.17 -2.09 17.32
C TRP A 335 7.57 -2.43 15.88
N VAL A 336 6.87 -1.89 14.87
CA VAL A 336 7.24 -2.08 13.45
C VAL A 336 8.64 -1.52 13.19
N LYS A 337 8.91 -0.29 13.63
CA LYS A 337 10.22 0.34 13.46
C LYS A 337 11.34 -0.43 14.15
N ASP A 338 11.08 -0.97 15.34
CA ASP A 338 12.09 -1.73 16.09
C ASP A 338 12.38 -3.12 15.49
N LYS A 339 11.42 -3.72 14.77
CA LYS A 339 11.51 -5.10 14.27
C LYS A 339 11.82 -5.22 12.79
N TYR A 340 11.32 -4.29 11.97
CA TYR A 340 11.29 -4.44 10.52
C TYR A 340 12.00 -3.33 9.77
N MET A 341 12.27 -2.18 10.40
CA MET A 341 12.97 -1.08 9.73
C MET A 341 14.45 -1.43 9.53
N THR A 342 14.91 -1.31 8.29
CA THR A 342 16.29 -1.64 7.88
C THR A 342 17.11 -0.38 7.60
N TYR A 343 16.46 0.72 7.21
CA TYR A 343 17.09 2.01 6.98
C TYR A 343 16.20 3.16 7.48
N ASP A 344 16.82 4.19 8.03
CA ASP A 344 16.16 5.41 8.49
C ASP A 344 17.08 6.61 8.24
N TYR A 345 16.68 7.48 7.30
CA TYR A 345 17.44 8.69 6.96
C TYR A 345 17.75 9.57 8.20
N CYS A 346 16.88 9.57 9.21
CA CYS A 346 17.09 10.31 10.46
C CYS A 346 18.23 9.75 11.33
N LYS A 347 18.75 8.57 11.03
CA LYS A 347 19.89 7.93 11.73
C LYS A 347 21.15 7.90 10.87
N ASP A 348 21.07 8.29 9.59
CA ASP A 348 22.16 8.24 8.64
C ASP A 348 23.09 9.46 8.78
N LYS A 349 24.01 9.40 9.75
CA LYS A 349 25.01 10.44 9.97
C LYS A 349 26.09 10.48 8.88
N TRP A 350 26.21 9.42 8.09
CA TRP A 350 27.19 9.37 7.02
C TRP A 350 26.72 10.22 5.84
N ARG A 351 25.49 9.99 5.39
CA ARG A 351 24.83 10.82 4.36
C ARG A 351 24.68 12.27 4.85
N PHE A 352 24.21 12.45 6.08
CA PHE A 352 23.99 13.78 6.68
C PHE A 352 25.16 14.23 7.58
N SER A 353 26.38 14.15 7.06
CA SER A 353 27.61 14.51 7.80
C SER A 353 27.67 15.96 8.28
N LYS A 354 26.90 16.86 7.66
CA LYS A 354 26.79 18.28 8.03
C LYS A 354 25.67 18.58 9.04
N GLY A 355 24.93 17.56 9.47
CA GLY A 355 23.80 17.69 10.37
C GLY A 355 22.55 17.02 9.79
N LEU A 356 21.82 16.31 10.65
CA LEU A 356 20.59 15.62 10.28
C LEU A 356 19.50 16.63 9.86
N PRO A 357 18.54 16.21 9.01
CA PRO A 357 17.35 17.01 8.72
C PRO A 357 16.65 17.46 10.01
N ILE A 358 16.14 18.70 10.02
CA ILE A 358 15.65 19.34 11.25
C ILE A 358 14.46 18.57 11.86
N GLU A 359 13.62 17.97 11.01
CA GLU A 359 12.52 17.09 11.40
C GLU A 359 12.97 15.91 12.28
N CYS A 360 14.19 15.44 12.10
CA CYS A 360 14.77 14.33 12.87
C CYS A 360 15.25 14.75 14.26
N THR A 361 15.32 16.06 14.55
CA THR A 361 15.88 16.60 15.79
C THR A 361 14.84 16.94 16.85
N PHE A 362 13.55 16.90 16.48
CA PHE A 362 12.46 17.32 17.36
C PHE A 362 12.14 16.34 18.50
N THR A 363 12.79 15.17 18.55
CA THR A 363 12.55 14.09 19.52
C THR A 363 13.42 14.20 20.79
N LYS A 364 13.67 15.42 21.29
CA LYS A 364 14.42 15.63 22.56
C LYS A 364 13.60 16.16 23.74
N SER A 365 12.27 16.06 23.70
CA SER A 365 11.45 16.42 24.86
C SER A 365 10.38 15.35 25.13
N ASN A 366 10.55 14.64 26.25
CA ASN A 366 9.55 13.83 26.98
C ASN A 366 9.64 12.31 26.88
N ASP A 367 10.84 11.74 27.03
CA ASP A 367 11.03 10.33 27.43
C ASP A 367 12.28 10.21 28.34
N ASP A 368 12.24 10.85 29.52
CA ASP A 368 13.11 10.56 30.68
C ASP A 368 12.25 10.23 31.90
#